data_AF-A0A7Y9WQ82-F1
#
_entry.id   AF-A0A7Y9WQ82-F1
#
_cell.length_a   1.000
_cell.length_b   1.000
_cell.length_c   1.000
_cell.angle_alpha   90.00
_cell.angle_beta   90.00
_cell.angle_gamma   90.00
#
_symmetry.space_group_name_H-M   'P 1'
#
loop_
_entity.id
_entity.type
_entity.pdbx_description
1 polymer ?
#
loop_
_entity_poly.entity_id
_entity_poly.type
_entity_poly.pdbx_seq_one_letter_code
_entity_poly.pdbx_strand_id
1 'polypeptide(L)'
;MQLTIQKLAPIQSFPNAEYTVEKYDGGFITTFDGTCRIDGAFDPLDTIGVTDGDGNALRGVVQSVSRVLKDGALTAVVDAKLIA
;
A
#
# COMPACT_ATOMS: atom_id res chain seq x y z
N MET A 1 10.45 -1.92 7.42
CA MET A 1 9.66 -1.23 6.38
C MET A 1 8.54 -0.47 7.08
N GLN A 2 8.15 0.73 6.64
CA GLN A 2 7.08 1.52 7.26
C GLN A 2 5.98 1.80 6.24
N LEU A 3 4.71 1.54 6.58
CA LEU A 3 3.54 1.89 5.78
C LEU A 3 2.74 3.00 6.46
N THR A 4 2.38 4.03 5.69
CA THR A 4 1.49 5.12 6.12
C THR A 4 0.39 5.31 5.09
N ILE A 5 -0.85 5.49 5.52
CA ILE A 5 -2.00 5.77 4.66
C ILE A 5 -2.66 7.05 5.15
N GLN A 6 -2.83 8.01 4.26
CA GLN A 6 -3.57 9.24 4.51
C GLN A 6 -4.90 9.18 3.77
N LYS A 7 -5.96 9.00 4.56
CA LYS A 7 -7.35 9.15 4.14
C LYS A 7 -7.82 10.60 4.30
N LEU A 8 -9.05 10.90 3.87
CA LEU A 8 -9.72 12.18 4.13
C LEU A 8 -9.78 12.56 5.63
N ALA A 9 -9.61 11.59 6.54
CA ALA A 9 -9.03 11.64 7.89
C ALA A 9 -9.57 10.44 8.68
N PRO A 10 -8.79 9.84 9.63
CA PRO A 10 -7.42 10.15 10.03
C PRO A 10 -6.33 9.38 9.24
N ILE A 11 -5.07 9.78 9.44
CA ILE A 11 -3.88 9.05 8.97
C ILE A 11 -3.75 7.73 9.76
N GLN A 12 -3.45 6.64 9.05
CA GLN A 12 -3.20 5.32 9.62
C GLN A 12 -1.75 4.90 9.35
N SER A 13 -1.09 4.30 10.34
CA SER A 13 0.31 3.86 10.25
C SER A 13 0.43 2.40 10.67
N PHE A 14 1.18 1.62 9.88
CA PHE A 14 1.39 0.19 10.10
C PHE A 14 2.90 -0.11 10.11
N PRO A 15 3.60 0.07 11.25
CA PRO A 15 5.06 -0.05 11.33
C PRO A 15 5.58 -1.48 11.15
N ASN A 16 4.70 -2.49 11.26
CA ASN A 16 5.04 -3.91 11.16
C ASN A 16 4.25 -4.60 10.02
N ALA A 17 3.75 -3.84 9.04
CA ALA A 17 3.12 -4.45 7.87
C ALA A 17 4.19 -5.11 6.99
N GLU A 18 3.96 -6.36 6.61
CA GLU A 18 4.75 -7.05 5.60
C GLU A 18 4.17 -6.70 4.22
N TYR A 19 5.04 -6.21 3.35
CA TYR A 19 4.67 -5.88 1.98
C TYR A 19 5.88 -5.91 1.05
N THR A 20 5.59 -6.06 -0.24
CA THR A 20 6.56 -5.92 -1.32
C THR A 20 6.20 -4.71 -2.18
N VAL A 21 7.21 -4.08 -2.77
CA VAL A 21 7.04 -2.90 -3.63
C VAL A 21 7.70 -3.16 -4.97
N GLU A 22 6.94 -2.98 -6.06
CA GLU A 22 7.42 -3.00 -7.43
C GLU A 22 7.26 -1.60 -8.05
N LYS A 23 8.35 -1.04 -8.57
CA LYS A 23 8.40 0.31 -9.15
C LYS A 23 8.21 0.24 -10.67
N TYR A 24 7.42 1.14 -11.24
CA TYR A 24 7.25 1.28 -12.69
C TYR A 24 7.29 2.76 -13.11
N ASP A 25 7.28 3.05 -14.42
CA ASP A 25 7.34 4.43 -14.90
C ASP A 25 6.09 5.23 -14.46
N GLY A 26 6.30 6.16 -13.51
CA GLY A 26 5.26 7.02 -12.95
C GLY A 26 4.50 6.49 -11.73
N GLY A 27 4.86 5.32 -11.19
CA GLY A 27 4.13 4.73 -10.07
C GLY A 27 4.81 3.55 -9.38
N PHE A 28 4.07 2.92 -8.48
CA PHE A 28 4.48 1.70 -7.79
C PHE A 28 3.28 0.83 -7.43
N ILE A 29 3.50 -0.48 -7.41
CA ILE A 29 2.56 -1.47 -6.91
C ILE A 29 3.07 -1.97 -5.56
N THR A 30 2.19 -1.98 -4.56
CA THR A 30 2.47 -2.55 -3.25
C THR A 30 1.59 -3.77 -3.02
N THR A 31 2.20 -4.92 -2.74
CA THR A 31 1.48 -6.16 -2.40
C THR A 31 1.62 -6.44 -0.91
N PHE A 32 0.49 -6.66 -0.24
CA PHE A 32 0.40 -6.95 1.19
C PHE A 32 -0.04 -8.39 1.40
N ASP A 33 0.84 -9.20 1.97
CA ASP A 33 0.56 -10.60 2.26
C ASP A 33 0.07 -10.75 3.71
N GLY A 34 -0.99 -11.53 3.91
CA GLY A 34 -1.25 -12.18 5.20
C GLY A 34 -1.76 -11.30 6.35
N THR A 35 -2.22 -10.07 6.14
CA THR A 35 -2.70 -9.23 7.26
C THR A 35 -4.12 -8.69 7.07
N CYS A 36 -5.04 -9.32 7.81
CA CYS A 36 -6.44 -8.90 7.98
C CYS A 36 -6.59 -7.43 8.45
N ARG A 37 -5.52 -6.80 8.96
CA ARG A 37 -5.49 -5.41 9.44
C ARG A 37 -5.49 -4.35 8.33
N ILE A 38 -5.16 -4.74 7.10
CA ILE A 38 -5.04 -3.80 5.97
C ILE A 38 -6.27 -3.89 5.05
N ASP A 39 -7.18 -4.82 5.34
CA ASP A 39 -8.47 -4.88 4.65
C ASP A 39 -9.28 -3.61 4.92
N GLY A 40 -9.85 -3.02 3.87
CA GLY A 40 -10.53 -1.71 3.93
C GLY A 40 -9.63 -0.50 4.26
N ALA A 41 -8.32 -0.66 4.41
CA ALA A 41 -7.42 0.45 4.73
C ALA A 41 -7.09 1.33 3.51
N PHE A 42 -7.33 0.85 2.30
CA PHE A 42 -7.09 1.59 1.05
C PHE A 42 -8.36 1.76 0.25
N ASP A 43 -8.62 3.00 -0.12
CA ASP A 43 -9.61 3.40 -1.11
C ASP A 43 -8.92 4.15 -2.26
N PRO A 44 -9.46 4.10 -3.50
CA PRO A 44 -8.98 4.96 -4.57
C PRO A 44 -8.98 6.43 -4.12
N LEU A 45 -7.98 7.19 -4.55
CA LEU A 45 -7.70 8.59 -4.17
C LEU A 45 -7.05 8.78 -2.78
N ASP A 46 -6.94 7.74 -1.95
CA ASP A 46 -6.13 7.82 -0.74
C ASP A 46 -4.66 8.05 -1.10
N THR A 47 -3.92 8.72 -0.21
CA THR A 47 -2.46 8.84 -0.37
C THR A 47 -1.77 7.75 0.44
N ILE A 48 -0.92 6.96 -0.20
CA ILE A 48 -0.13 5.91 0.43
C ILE A 48 1.35 6.31 0.44
N GLY A 49 2.01 6.06 1.56
CA GLY A 49 3.45 6.18 1.74
C GLY A 49 4.05 4.84 2.16
N VAL A 50 5.07 4.39 1.44
CA VAL A 50 5.81 3.15 1.74
C VAL A 50 7.30 3.41 1.78
N THR A 51 8.05 2.54 2.45
CA THR A 51 9.51 2.47 2.32
C THR A 51 9.83 1.24 1.49
N ASP A 52 10.49 1.40 0.36
CA ASP A 52 10.87 0.27 -0.49
C ASP A 52 12.00 -0.58 0.13
N GLY A 53 12.36 -1.70 -0.52
CA GLY A 53 13.42 -2.59 -0.07
C GLY A 53 14.81 -1.95 -0.02
N ASP A 54 15.00 -0.83 -0.72
CA ASP A 54 16.26 -0.07 -0.75
C ASP A 54 16.31 1.02 0.33
N GLY A 55 15.22 1.22 1.08
CA GLY A 55 15.09 2.24 2.12
C GLY A 55 14.58 3.59 1.62
N ASN A 56 14.16 3.71 0.37
CA ASN A 56 13.60 4.96 -0.16
C ASN A 56 12.15 5.11 0.26
N ALA A 57 11.80 6.32 0.72
CA ALA A 57 10.41 6.68 0.94
C ALA A 57 9.74 6.99 -0.40
N LEU A 58 8.67 6.26 -0.70
CA LEU A 58 7.80 6.48 -1.85
C LEU A 58 6.45 6.99 -1.37
N ARG A 59 5.86 7.90 -2.14
CA ARG A 59 4.52 8.44 -1.87
C ARG A 59 3.71 8.50 -3.15
N GLY A 60 2.47 8.00 -3.08
CA GLY A 60 1.60 7.91 -4.25
C GLY A 60 0.13 8.08 -3.91
N VAL A 61 -0.68 8.40 -4.93
CA VAL A 61 -2.14 8.34 -4.86
C VAL A 61 -2.60 6.97 -5.32
N VAL A 62 -3.39 6.29 -4.48
CA VAL A 62 -3.99 4.99 -4.81
C VAL A 62 -4.90 5.15 -6.03
N GLN A 63 -4.60 4.41 -7.09
CA GLN A 63 -5.40 4.36 -8.31
C GLN A 63 -6.39 3.20 -8.26
N SER A 64 -5.92 2.02 -7.84
CA SER A 64 -6.76 0.83 -7.73
C SER A 64 -6.31 -0.08 -6.59
N VAL A 65 -7.24 -0.88 -6.09
CA VAL A 65 -6.99 -1.86 -5.03
C VAL A 65 -7.66 -3.16 -5.41
N SER A 66 -6.87 -4.21 -5.63
CA SER A 66 -7.35 -5.58 -5.85
C SER A 66 -7.16 -6.40 -4.59
N ARG A 67 -8.11 -7.29 -4.30
CA ARG A 67 -8.10 -8.14 -3.10
C ARG A 67 -8.35 -9.57 -3.51
N VAL A 68 -7.48 -10.47 -3.07
CA VAL A 68 -7.58 -11.90 -3.36
C VAL A 68 -7.51 -12.67 -2.05
N LEU A 69 -8.55 -13.47 -1.77
CA LEU A 69 -8.53 -14.43 -0.68
C LEU A 69 -7.99 -15.75 -1.23
N LYS A 70 -6.83 -16.20 -0.76
CA LYS A 70 -6.23 -17.48 -1.14
C LYS A 70 -5.84 -18.24 0.12
N ASP A 71 -6.32 -19.48 0.24
CA ASP A 71 -5.98 -20.39 1.34
C ASP A 71 -6.19 -19.78 2.76
N GLY A 72 -7.19 -18.89 2.90
CA GLY A 72 -7.51 -18.20 4.16
C GLY A 72 -6.67 -16.95 4.45
N ALA A 73 -5.70 -16.62 3.59
CA ALA A 73 -4.94 -15.37 3.66
C ALA A 73 -5.50 -14.34 2.65
N LEU A 74 -5.77 -13.12 3.12
CA LEU A 74 -6.12 -12.01 2.23
C LEU A 74 -4.84 -11.35 1.73
N THR A 75 -4.70 -11.28 0.41
CA THR A 75 -3.67 -10.50 -0.28
C THR A 75 -4.29 -9.24 -0.85
N ALA A 76 -3.72 -8.08 -0.56
CA ALA A 76 -4.13 -6.82 -1.17
C ALA A 76 -3.04 -6.31 -2.10
N VAL A 77 -3.41 -5.95 -3.33
CA VAL A 77 -2.52 -5.32 -4.32
C VAL A 77 -3.00 -3.90 -4.53
N VAL A 78 -2.14 -2.94 -4.19
CA VAL A 78 -2.43 -1.51 -4.27
C VAL A 78 -1.56 -0.91 -5.37
N ASP A 79 -2.20 -0.37 -6.39
CA ASP A 79 -1.53 0.41 -7.44
C ASP A 79 -1.59 1.89 -7.07
N ALA A 80 -0.43 2.55 -7.08
CA ALA A 80 -0.32 3.96 -6.72
C ALA A 80 0.51 4.75 -7.73
N LYS A 81 -0.02 5.91 -8.13
CA LYS A 81 0.69 6.87 -8.96
C LYS A 81 1.60 7.75 -8.10
N LEU A 82 2.87 7.86 -8.45
CA LEU A 82 3.82 8.71 -7.71
C LEU A 82 3.35 10.18 -7.70
N ILE A 83 3.53 10.82 -6.55
CA ILE A 83 3.35 12.26 -6.38
C ILE A 83 4.75 12.88 -6.34
N ALA A 84 4.95 13.96 -7.09
CA ALA A 84 6.20 14.72 -7.11
C ALA A 84 6.47 15.41 -5.77
#